data_AF-A0A9Q2IH59-F1
#
_entry.id   AF-A0A9Q2IH59-F1
#
_cell.length_a   1.000
_cell.length_b   1.000
_cell.length_c   1.000
_cell.angle_alpha   90.00
_cell.angle_beta   90.00
_cell.angle_gamma   90.00
#
_symmetry.space_group_name_H-M   'P 1'
#
loop_
_entity.id
_entity.type
_entity.pdbx_description
1 polymer ?
#
loop_
_entity_poly.entity_id
_entity_poly.type
_entity_poly.pdbx_seq_one_letter_code
_entity_poly.pdbx_strand_id
1 'polypeptide(L)'
;MNKRALILKSGLSVRELLRLKNNYVDTKNRAYGKNIKIKDIESFSDYIYFIAYLCWNQMLMFFLMSLGFAIYGYYEYGVIINSIKIFLLIYGIAVISFMKAKSENYKITMIMMIKLIPLRVLNSFNYLVRF
;
A
#
# COMPACT_ATOMS: atom_id res chain seq x y z
N MET A 1 11.09 14.77 -8.71
CA MET A 1 10.17 15.56 -7.86
C MET A 1 10.58 15.44 -6.39
N ASN A 2 10.40 16.47 -5.56
CA ASN A 2 10.79 16.42 -4.14
C ASN A 2 9.87 15.46 -3.36
N LYS A 3 10.42 14.38 -2.78
CA LYS A 3 9.65 13.34 -2.05
C LYS A 3 8.74 13.94 -0.98
N ARG A 4 9.20 15.01 -0.33
CA ARG A 4 8.45 15.76 0.68
C ARG A 4 7.20 16.45 0.13
N ALA A 5 7.28 17.00 -1.08
CA ALA A 5 6.14 17.66 -1.72
C ALA A 5 5.04 16.64 -2.09
N LEU A 6 5.42 15.43 -2.49
CA LEU A 6 4.49 14.35 -2.75
C LEU A 6 3.81 13.82 -1.48
N ILE A 7 4.55 13.71 -0.37
CA ILE A 7 3.98 13.34 0.94
C ILE A 7 2.98 14.41 1.40
N LEU A 8 3.25 15.69 1.17
CA LEU A 8 2.29 16.76 1.46
C LEU A 8 1.02 16.64 0.59
N LYS A 9 1.16 16.20 -0.66
CA LYS A 9 0.03 15.97 -1.58
C LYS A 9 -0.75 14.68 -1.31
N SER A 10 -0.25 13.78 -0.47
CA SER A 10 -0.91 12.48 -0.21
C SER A 10 -2.09 12.57 0.76
N GLY A 11 -2.35 13.75 1.35
CA GLY A 11 -3.46 13.94 2.29
C GLY A 11 -3.25 13.29 3.66
N LEU A 12 -2.01 12.93 4.00
CA LEU A 12 -1.66 12.47 5.35
C LEU A 12 -1.79 13.62 6.34
N SER A 13 -2.55 13.39 7.41
CA SER A 13 -2.65 14.31 8.54
C SER A 13 -1.38 14.30 9.38
N VAL A 14 -1.17 15.35 10.17
CA VAL A 14 -0.04 15.46 11.10
C VAL A 14 0.01 14.28 12.08
N ARG A 15 -1.15 13.81 12.56
CA ARG A 15 -1.25 12.63 13.46
C ARG A 15 -0.78 11.35 12.77
N GLU A 16 -1.13 11.16 11.51
CA GLU A 16 -0.72 10.01 10.70
C GLU A 16 0.79 10.04 10.42
N LEU A 17 1.34 11.22 10.12
CA LEU A 17 2.79 11.43 9.97
C LEU A 17 3.56 11.16 11.28
N LEU A 18 3.02 11.59 12.43
CA LEU A 18 3.60 11.29 13.73
C LEU A 18 3.60 9.79 14.03
N ARG A 19 2.51 9.07 13.71
CA ARG A 19 2.47 7.61 13.81
C ARG A 19 3.52 6.94 12.92
N LEU A 20 3.63 7.36 11.66
CA LEU A 20 4.66 6.84 10.75
C LEU A 20 6.07 7.11 11.28
N LYS A 21 6.30 8.29 11.87
CA LYS A 21 7.59 8.64 12.48
C LYS A 21 7.91 7.73 13.68
N ASN A 22 6.93 7.46 14.54
CA ASN A 22 7.12 6.56 15.68
C ASN A 22 7.40 5.13 15.21
N ASN A 23 6.67 4.65 14.20
CA ASN A 23 6.89 3.33 13.62
C ASN A 23 8.29 3.24 12.97
N TYR A 24 8.72 4.27 12.24
CA TYR A 24 10.07 4.36 11.68
C TYR A 24 11.14 4.25 12.77
N VAL A 25 10.99 4.98 13.88
CA VAL A 25 11.94 4.92 15.01
C VAL A 25 11.92 3.54 15.68
N ASP A 26 10.75 2.92 15.89
CA ASP A 26 10.61 1.56 16.45
C ASP A 26 11.29 0.51 15.55
N THR A 27 10.97 0.50 14.24
CA THR A 27 11.57 -0.43 13.27
C THR A 27 13.09 -0.27 13.21
N LYS A 28 13.58 0.97 13.19
CA LYS A 28 15.02 1.24 13.16
C LYS A 28 15.72 0.76 14.43
N ASN A 29 15.16 1.07 15.61
CA ASN A 29 15.74 0.65 16.88
C ASN A 29 15.83 -0.88 17.00
N ARG A 30 14.87 -1.61 16.40
CA ARG A 30 14.94 -3.09 16.34
C ARG A 30 16.02 -3.58 15.37
N ALA A 31 16.12 -2.99 14.19
CA ALA A 31 17.03 -3.48 13.15
C ALA A 31 18.51 -3.09 13.39
N TYR A 32 18.75 -1.90 13.95
CA TYR A 32 20.09 -1.30 14.01
C TYR A 32 20.56 -1.00 15.45
N GLY A 33 19.70 -1.17 16.46
CA GLY A 33 20.00 -0.82 17.85
C GLY A 33 19.90 0.70 18.13
N LYS A 34 19.72 1.06 19.41
CA LYS A 34 19.46 2.45 19.85
C LYS A 34 20.59 3.46 19.57
N ASN A 35 21.81 2.99 19.29
CA ASN A 35 23.02 3.83 19.31
C ASN A 35 23.47 4.35 17.94
N ILE A 36 22.78 4.02 16.84
CA ILE A 36 23.19 4.47 15.50
C ILE A 36 22.53 5.82 15.15
N LYS A 37 23.35 6.82 14.82
CA LYS A 37 22.89 8.18 14.48
C LYS A 37 21.93 8.17 13.28
N ILE A 38 20.89 8.99 13.39
CA ILE A 38 19.68 8.93 12.55
C ILE A 38 19.97 9.27 11.07
N LYS A 39 21.04 10.01 10.77
CA LYS A 39 21.30 10.61 9.46
C LYS A 39 21.89 9.67 8.39
N ASP A 40 22.45 8.51 8.76
CA ASP A 40 23.38 7.81 7.85
C ASP A 40 22.81 6.58 7.11
N ILE A 41 21.51 6.25 7.26
CA ILE A 41 20.96 4.98 6.73
C ILE A 41 19.81 5.19 5.74
N GLU A 42 18.71 5.82 6.17
CA GLU A 42 17.53 6.02 5.31
C GLU A 42 16.74 7.22 5.81
N SER A 43 16.29 8.08 4.90
CA SER A 43 15.48 9.23 5.30
C SER A 43 14.06 8.80 5.66
N PHE A 44 13.40 9.52 6.58
CA PHE A 44 11.99 9.28 6.89
C PHE A 44 11.08 9.34 5.65
N SER A 45 11.46 10.15 4.66
CA SER A 45 10.76 10.22 3.38
C SER A 45 10.86 8.89 2.62
N ASP A 46 12.03 8.24 2.63
CA ASP A 46 12.22 6.94 1.97
C ASP A 46 11.42 5.84 2.66
N TYR A 47 11.39 5.85 3.99
CA TYR A 47 10.55 4.94 4.76
C TYR A 47 9.06 5.05 4.41
N ILE A 48 8.52 6.27 4.27
CA ILE A 48 7.11 6.45 3.88
C ILE A 48 6.84 5.84 2.50
N TYR A 49 7.76 6.01 1.54
CA TYR A 49 7.62 5.44 0.21
C TYR A 49 7.73 3.92 0.22
N PHE A 50 8.64 3.37 1.03
CA PHE A 50 8.81 1.93 1.21
C PHE A 50 7.54 1.30 1.80
N ILE A 51 6.98 1.92 2.84
CA ILE A 51 5.70 1.51 3.42
C ILE A 51 4.56 1.60 2.40
N ALA A 52 4.48 2.71 1.64
CA ALA A 52 3.48 2.86 0.57
C ALA A 52 3.59 1.75 -0.49
N TYR A 53 4.82 1.35 -0.84
CA TYR A 53 5.06 0.22 -1.74
C TYR A 53 4.56 -1.09 -1.13
N LEU A 54 4.97 -1.41 0.10
CA LEU A 54 4.60 -2.65 0.80
C LEU A 54 3.11 -2.79 1.10
N CYS A 55 2.41 -1.68 1.32
CA CYS A 55 0.97 -1.65 1.57
C CYS A 55 0.13 -2.02 0.35
N TRP A 56 0.69 -1.87 -0.85
CA TRP A 56 -0.04 -2.11 -2.11
C TRP A 56 0.62 -3.17 -2.98
N ASN A 57 1.76 -3.72 -2.54
CA ASN A 57 2.41 -4.81 -3.22
C ASN A 57 1.44 -6.00 -3.20
N GLN A 58 1.36 -6.77 -4.30
CA GLN A 58 0.44 -7.90 -4.46
C GLN A 58 -1.04 -7.55 -4.70
N MET A 59 -1.47 -6.28 -4.67
CA MET A 59 -2.86 -5.91 -4.98
C MET A 59 -3.26 -6.30 -6.42
N LEU A 60 -2.33 -6.24 -7.37
CA LEU A 60 -2.53 -6.70 -8.73
C LEU A 60 -2.76 -8.23 -8.80
N MET A 61 -2.12 -9.00 -7.93
CA MET A 61 -2.31 -10.45 -7.86
C MET A 61 -3.72 -10.79 -7.39
N PHE A 62 -4.24 -10.11 -6.36
CA PHE A 62 -5.62 -10.30 -5.92
C PHE A 62 -6.62 -9.91 -7.00
N PHE A 63 -6.37 -8.80 -7.71
CA PHE A 63 -7.19 -8.40 -8.84
C PHE A 63 -7.24 -9.47 -9.94
N LEU A 64 -6.08 -9.97 -10.39
CA LEU A 64 -6.00 -10.99 -11.43
C LEU A 64 -6.64 -12.32 -10.99
N MET A 65 -6.45 -12.72 -9.73
CA MET A 65 -7.03 -13.94 -9.20
C MET A 65 -8.56 -13.86 -9.19
N SER A 66 -9.12 -12.76 -8.68
CA SER A 66 -10.57 -12.52 -8.71
C SER A 66 -11.12 -12.43 -10.14
N LEU A 67 -10.36 -11.83 -11.06
CA LEU A 67 -10.72 -11.73 -12.48
C LEU A 67 -10.77 -13.12 -13.14
N GLY A 68 -9.83 -14.01 -12.82
CA GLY A 68 -9.83 -15.39 -13.30
C GLY A 68 -11.11 -16.16 -12.90
N PHE A 69 -11.51 -16.06 -11.63
CA PHE A 69 -12.77 -16.66 -11.16
C PHE A 69 -14.01 -16.06 -11.82
N ALA A 70 -14.00 -14.75 -12.07
CA ALA A 70 -15.09 -14.07 -12.74
C ALA A 70 -15.24 -14.50 -14.21
N ILE A 71 -14.12 -14.65 -14.93
CA ILE A 71 -14.08 -15.15 -16.30
C ILE A 71 -14.58 -16.59 -16.35
N TYR A 72 -14.12 -17.44 -15.43
CA TYR A 72 -14.61 -18.82 -15.33
C TYR A 72 -16.13 -18.86 -15.13
N GLY A 73 -16.65 -18.08 -14.18
CA GLY A 73 -18.10 -17.97 -13.96
C GLY A 73 -18.85 -17.40 -15.16
N TYR A 74 -18.22 -16.56 -15.99
CA TYR A 74 -18.84 -16.09 -17.24
C TYR A 74 -18.98 -17.22 -18.26
N TYR A 75 -17.92 -18.02 -18.45
CA TYR A 75 -17.93 -19.13 -19.38
C TYR A 75 -18.95 -20.21 -19.01
N GLU A 76 -19.15 -20.47 -17.72
CA GLU A 76 -20.08 -21.51 -17.25
C GLU A 76 -21.55 -21.09 -17.38
N TYR A 77 -21.88 -19.84 -17.05
CA TYR A 77 -23.27 -19.39 -16.96
C TYR A 77 -23.72 -18.46 -18.09
N GLY A 78 -22.80 -17.86 -18.85
CA GLY A 78 -23.09 -16.88 -19.92
C GLY A 78 -23.65 -15.54 -19.43
N VAL A 79 -23.82 -15.35 -18.11
CA VAL A 79 -24.43 -14.15 -17.52
C VAL A 79 -23.37 -13.26 -16.87
N ILE A 80 -23.11 -12.11 -17.50
CA ILE A 80 -22.12 -11.10 -17.05
C ILE A 80 -22.37 -10.68 -15.59
N ILE A 81 -23.63 -10.54 -15.17
CA ILE A 81 -23.97 -10.06 -13.83
C ILE A 81 -23.49 -11.02 -12.72
N ASN A 82 -23.48 -12.33 -12.99
CA ASN A 82 -22.99 -13.32 -12.04
C ASN A 82 -21.47 -13.25 -11.92
N SER A 83 -20.77 -13.08 -13.04
CA SER A 83 -19.33 -12.87 -13.07
C SER A 83 -18.90 -11.62 -12.30
N ILE A 84 -19.63 -10.52 -12.46
CA ILE A 84 -19.39 -9.28 -11.70
C ILE A 84 -19.59 -9.52 -10.19
N LYS A 85 -20.65 -10.23 -9.80
CA LYS A 85 -20.89 -10.59 -8.39
C LYS A 85 -19.75 -11.43 -7.81
N ILE A 86 -19.31 -12.46 -8.54
CA ILE A 86 -18.20 -13.33 -8.14
C ILE A 86 -16.91 -12.50 -7.99
N PHE A 87 -16.61 -11.65 -8.97
CA PHE A 87 -15.45 -10.75 -8.92
C PHE A 87 -15.45 -9.90 -7.66
N LEU A 88 -16.54 -9.15 -7.43
CA LEU A 88 -16.66 -8.21 -6.31
C LEU A 88 -16.58 -8.91 -4.96
N LEU A 89 -17.18 -10.10 -4.85
CA LEU A 89 -17.18 -10.87 -3.61
C LEU A 89 -15.77 -11.36 -3.27
N ILE A 90 -15.10 -12.03 -4.21
CA ILE A 90 -13.75 -12.57 -3.99
C ILE A 90 -12.75 -11.43 -3.78
N TYR A 91 -12.79 -10.41 -4.63
CA TYR A 91 -11.87 -9.27 -4.56
C TYR A 91 -12.09 -8.48 -3.26
N GLY A 92 -13.34 -8.23 -2.87
CA GLY A 92 -13.67 -7.52 -1.64
C GLY A 92 -13.13 -8.21 -0.39
N ILE A 93 -13.36 -9.53 -0.26
CA ILE A 93 -12.85 -10.31 0.87
C ILE A 93 -11.31 -10.30 0.89
N ALA A 94 -10.67 -10.52 -0.26
CA ALA A 94 -9.21 -10.53 -0.37
C ALA A 94 -8.60 -9.19 0.02
N VAL A 95 -9.15 -8.08 -0.50
CA VAL A 95 -8.68 -6.73 -0.21
C VAL A 95 -8.84 -6.38 1.27
N ILE A 96 -10.00 -6.65 1.87
CA ILE A 96 -10.23 -6.36 3.30
C ILE A 96 -9.28 -7.17 4.18
N SER A 97 -9.13 -8.47 3.88
CA SER A 97 -8.25 -9.37 4.63
C SER A 97 -6.80 -8.93 4.53
N PHE A 98 -6.34 -8.60 3.33
CA PHE A 98 -4.99 -8.10 3.09
C PHE A 98 -4.73 -6.75 3.78
N MET A 99 -5.67 -5.80 3.67
CA MET A 99 -5.56 -4.50 4.34
C MET A 99 -5.50 -4.65 5.86
N LYS A 100 -6.31 -5.55 6.44
CA LYS A 100 -6.28 -5.84 7.87
C LYS A 100 -4.94 -6.43 8.31
N ALA A 101 -4.46 -7.46 7.61
CA ALA A 101 -3.17 -8.10 7.91
C ALA A 101 -2.00 -7.10 7.80
N LYS A 102 -2.01 -6.22 6.80
CA LYS A 102 -0.99 -5.18 6.61
C LYS A 102 -1.07 -4.08 7.67
N SER A 103 -2.29 -3.68 8.04
CA SER A 103 -2.55 -2.71 9.11
C SER A 103 -1.94 -3.17 10.44
N GLU A 104 -2.12 -4.45 10.79
CA GLU A 104 -1.56 -5.05 12.00
C GLU A 104 -0.03 -5.16 11.93
N ASN A 105 0.51 -5.68 10.82
CA ASN A 105 1.95 -5.86 10.64
C ASN A 105 2.75 -4.54 10.67
N TYR A 106 2.23 -3.50 10.03
CA TYR A 106 2.92 -2.20 9.95
C TYR A 106 2.45 -1.18 10.99
N LYS A 107 1.48 -1.54 11.85
CA LYS A 107 0.86 -0.64 12.85
C LYS A 107 0.35 0.66 12.23
N ILE A 108 -0.25 0.57 11.05
CA ILE A 108 -0.78 1.70 10.26
C ILE A 108 -2.27 1.48 10.05
N THR A 109 -3.10 2.52 10.10
CA THR A 109 -4.54 2.34 9.88
C THR A 109 -4.87 2.06 8.41
N MET A 110 -5.96 1.33 8.16
CA MET A 110 -6.45 1.09 6.79
C MET A 110 -6.70 2.40 6.01
N ILE A 111 -7.18 3.45 6.67
CA ILE A 111 -7.37 4.78 6.08
C ILE A 111 -6.04 5.36 5.60
N MET A 112 -4.97 5.24 6.40
CA MET A 112 -3.64 5.68 6.00
C MET A 112 -3.15 4.90 4.78
N MET A 113 -3.40 3.59 4.70
CA MET A 113 -3.02 2.79 3.51
C MET A 113 -3.68 3.32 2.23
N ILE A 114 -4.95 3.70 2.29
CA ILE A 114 -5.66 4.29 1.15
C ILE A 114 -5.02 5.63 0.74
N LYS A 115 -4.67 6.49 1.70
CA LYS A 115 -3.98 7.75 1.44
C LYS A 115 -2.54 7.60 0.90
N LEU A 116 -1.95 6.42 1.03
CA LEU A 116 -0.64 6.10 0.46
C LEU A 116 -0.72 5.64 -1.02
N ILE A 117 -1.91 5.34 -1.56
CA ILE A 117 -2.10 4.98 -2.98
C ILE A 117 -1.52 6.04 -3.92
N PRO A 118 -1.84 7.34 -3.77
CA PRO A 118 -1.35 8.37 -4.69
C PRO A 118 0.17 8.44 -4.70
N LEU A 119 0.83 8.20 -3.56
CA LEU A 119 2.29 8.15 -3.50
C LEU A 119 2.85 7.03 -4.36
N ARG A 120 2.25 5.84 -4.30
CA ARG A 120 2.65 4.71 -5.16
C ARG A 120 2.42 5.01 -6.63
N VAL A 121 1.25 5.53 -6.99
CA VAL A 121 0.90 5.83 -8.38
C VAL A 121 1.85 6.89 -8.93
N LEU A 122 2.01 8.02 -8.25
CA LEU A 122 2.90 9.10 -8.68
C LEU A 122 4.37 8.69 -8.70
N ASN A 123 4.80 7.81 -7.80
CA ASN A 123 6.16 7.25 -7.83
C ASN A 123 6.36 6.31 -9.03
N SER A 124 5.38 5.44 -9.34
CA SER A 124 5.46 4.50 -10.46
C SER A 124 5.44 5.22 -11.82
N PHE A 125 4.62 6.26 -11.95
CA PHE A 125 4.63 7.14 -13.14
C PHE A 125 5.98 7.87 -13.30
N ASN A 126 6.63 8.30 -12.22
CA ASN A 126 7.95 8.94 -12.32
C ASN A 126 9.07 7.98 -12.77
N TYR A 127 8.98 6.68 -12.48
CA TYR A 127 9.92 5.69 -13.01
C TYR A 127 9.67 5.41 -14.50
N LEU A 128 8.40 5.46 -14.94
CA LEU A 128 8.02 5.26 -16.35
C LEU A 128 8.36 6.46 -17.25
N VAL A 129 8.26 7.70 -16.75
CA VAL A 129 8.54 8.93 -17.51
C VAL A 129 10.04 9.25 -17.61
N ARG A 130 10.91 8.46 -16.97
CA ARG A 130 12.38 8.61 -17.03
C ARG A 130 13.05 7.76 -18.11
N PHE A 131 12.27 7.12 -18.99
CA PHE A 131 12.75 6.44 -20.20
C PHE A 131 12.33 7.23 -21.43
#